data_AF-A0AAU6VE97-F1
#
_entry.id   AF-A0AAU6VE97-F1
#
_cell.length_a   1.000
_cell.length_b   1.000
_cell.length_c   1.000
_cell.angle_alpha   90.00
_cell.angle_beta   90.00
_cell.angle_gamma   90.00
#
_symmetry.space_group_name_H-M   'P 1'
#
loop_
_entity.id
_entity.type
_entity.pdbx_description
1 polymer ?
#
loop_
_entity_poly.entity_id
_entity_poly.type
_entity_poly.pdbx_seq_one_letter_code
_entity_poly.pdbx_strand_id
1 'polypeptide(L)'
;MQLISSLRSLLTSTLPVDQKQQMLIALVINTYPSQQRTDLFLSVTDCRKQQLVDLFPEHHNTSFSVLFELIDYRELIQRYPNTLSEEIALLEQIVGECYSHWLDFWCECEIATIKANSVIDTAADEIELPLEDQAYYGLLIDNIENSDLLVTTPSHPQKMLIKEAITLSNLELFIQGEKWYEMLPLLSLSQMGKHFVLLKYPNSGKAPTLVASMLVQDWASNQTWLSYAPQFSNPQWQFCLPAQGYDVFSTLSIFQPALSKCDSLPEFDRQFRLRLSAKNRVCEVLRFTVSGNAKQKLYFVYLAQKEIIRLLCLAGYKVSLFATAQPFILNFYQSIEHNAYFYFGYCDLNNNGIKTYRCFWNIEIINKVFNHIYFLDYKYAVRQSRKLDSVEKEEYV
;
A
#
# COMPACT_ATOMS: atom_id res chain seq x y z
N MET A 1 36.57 9.12 -2.36
CA MET A 1 37.56 8.70 -3.40
C MET A 1 37.30 7.29 -3.92
N GLN A 2 37.14 6.26 -3.08
CA GLN A 2 36.92 4.88 -3.54
C GLN A 2 35.54 4.65 -4.21
N LEU A 3 34.46 5.27 -3.70
CA LEU A 3 33.12 5.13 -4.29
C LEU A 3 33.06 5.74 -5.70
N ILE A 4 33.51 7.00 -5.87
CA ILE A 4 33.56 7.67 -7.17
C ILE A 4 34.36 6.83 -8.20
N SER A 5 35.50 6.25 -7.81
CA SER A 5 36.25 5.37 -8.72
C SER A 5 35.47 4.11 -9.10
N SER A 6 34.76 3.49 -8.14
CA SER A 6 33.92 2.32 -8.41
C SER A 6 32.75 2.65 -9.33
N LEU A 7 32.08 3.79 -9.12
CA LEU A 7 31.00 4.28 -9.98
C LEU A 7 31.51 4.55 -11.40
N ARG A 8 32.62 5.27 -11.55
CA ARG A 8 33.23 5.50 -12.88
C ARG A 8 33.61 4.19 -13.57
N SER A 9 34.20 3.25 -12.84
CA SER A 9 34.52 1.92 -13.38
C SER A 9 33.27 1.20 -13.88
N LEU A 10 32.19 1.20 -13.08
CA LEU A 10 30.93 0.55 -13.44
C LEU A 10 30.27 1.20 -14.65
N LEU A 11 30.27 2.54 -14.71
CA LEU A 11 29.76 3.32 -15.83
C LEU A 11 30.48 2.97 -17.14
N THR A 12 31.82 2.92 -17.12
CA THR A 12 32.63 2.57 -18.30
C THR A 12 32.61 1.08 -18.67
N SER A 13 32.03 0.23 -17.82
CA SER A 13 32.03 -1.21 -18.05
C SER A 13 31.08 -1.60 -19.18
N THR A 14 31.45 -2.63 -19.94
CA THR A 14 30.63 -3.25 -20.99
C THR A 14 29.79 -4.41 -20.45
N LEU A 15 29.54 -4.45 -19.13
CA LEU A 15 28.78 -5.51 -18.49
C LEU A 15 27.32 -5.49 -18.97
N PRO A 16 26.66 -6.66 -19.06
CA PRO A 16 25.21 -6.75 -19.24
C PRO A 16 24.47 -5.94 -18.17
N VAL A 17 23.29 -5.40 -18.52
CA VAL A 17 22.47 -4.54 -17.64
C VAL A 17 22.20 -5.22 -16.29
N ASP A 18 21.79 -6.49 -16.30
CA ASP A 18 21.50 -7.24 -15.06
C ASP A 18 22.72 -7.34 -14.12
N GLN A 19 23.92 -7.51 -14.68
CA GLN A 19 25.16 -7.54 -13.89
C GLN A 19 25.51 -6.15 -13.37
N LYS A 20 25.32 -5.10 -14.17
CA LYS A 20 25.50 -3.71 -13.72
C LYS A 20 24.54 -3.38 -12.58
N GLN A 21 23.28 -3.75 -12.69
CA GLN A 21 22.26 -3.59 -11.64
C GLN A 21 22.69 -4.25 -10.32
N GLN A 22 23.08 -5.53 -10.36
CA GLN A 22 23.54 -6.26 -9.18
C GLN A 22 24.75 -5.59 -8.52
N MET A 23 25.74 -5.18 -9.32
CA MET A 23 26.92 -4.49 -8.81
C MET A 23 26.58 -3.11 -8.23
N LEU A 24 25.66 -2.37 -8.85
CA LEU A 24 25.24 -1.06 -8.39
C LEU A 24 24.51 -1.15 -7.05
N ILE A 25 23.55 -2.07 -6.94
CA ILE A 25 22.82 -2.34 -5.70
C ILE A 25 23.81 -2.71 -4.58
N ALA A 26 24.71 -3.67 -4.85
CA ALA A 26 25.71 -4.09 -3.87
C ALA A 26 26.62 -2.93 -3.45
N LEU A 27 27.04 -2.08 -4.39
CA LEU A 27 27.87 -0.91 -4.12
C LEU A 27 27.15 0.08 -3.19
N VAL A 28 25.88 0.40 -3.48
CA VAL A 28 25.09 1.33 -2.65
C VAL A 28 24.81 0.75 -1.27
N ILE A 29 24.38 -0.51 -1.16
CA ILE A 29 24.09 -1.15 0.13
C ILE A 29 25.35 -1.24 1.02
N ASN A 30 26.50 -1.58 0.43
CA ASN A 30 27.75 -1.72 1.19
C ASN A 30 28.40 -0.38 1.54
N THR A 31 28.08 0.69 0.81
CA THR A 31 28.68 2.01 1.05
C THR A 31 27.86 2.86 2.00
N TYR A 32 26.52 2.84 1.89
CA TYR A 32 25.64 3.69 2.70
C TYR A 32 24.91 2.87 3.78
N PRO A 33 25.13 3.19 5.06
CA PRO A 33 24.29 2.70 6.16
C PRO A 33 22.81 3.04 5.93
N SER A 34 21.91 2.28 6.55
CA SER A 34 20.45 2.38 6.34
C SER A 34 19.92 3.84 6.34
N GLN A 35 20.23 4.62 7.38
CA GLN A 35 19.77 6.01 7.47
C GLN A 35 20.34 6.90 6.36
N GLN A 36 21.65 6.82 6.10
CA GLN A 36 22.28 7.63 5.04
C GLN A 36 21.75 7.26 3.66
N ARG A 37 21.42 5.97 3.46
CA ARG A 37 20.82 5.48 2.22
C ARG A 37 19.39 6.04 2.05
N THR A 38 18.60 6.06 3.12
CA THR A 38 17.27 6.71 3.09
C THR A 38 17.38 8.19 2.77
N ASP A 39 18.30 8.90 3.41
CA ASP A 39 18.50 10.34 3.17
C ASP A 39 18.96 10.61 1.72
N LEU A 40 19.86 9.77 1.18
CA LEU A 40 20.27 9.81 -0.22
C LEU A 40 19.06 9.65 -1.15
N PHE A 41 18.28 8.59 -0.98
CA PHE A 41 17.11 8.32 -1.83
C PHE A 41 16.07 9.44 -1.79
N LEU A 42 15.78 9.97 -0.61
CA LEU A 42 14.86 11.09 -0.43
C LEU A 42 15.38 12.36 -1.10
N SER A 43 16.65 12.73 -0.86
CA SER A 43 17.22 13.98 -1.41
C SER A 43 17.18 14.02 -2.93
N VAL A 44 17.51 12.92 -3.60
CA VAL A 44 17.43 12.81 -5.06
C VAL A 44 15.99 12.81 -5.53
N THR A 45 15.10 12.08 -4.85
CA THR A 45 13.66 12.03 -5.19
C THR A 45 13.04 13.43 -5.12
N ASP A 46 13.27 14.17 -4.03
CA ASP A 46 12.71 15.50 -3.84
C ASP A 46 13.27 16.50 -4.87
N CYS A 47 14.58 16.43 -5.16
CA CYS A 47 15.20 17.24 -6.21
C CYS A 47 14.55 16.98 -7.58
N ARG A 48 14.40 15.71 -7.96
CA ARG A 48 13.81 15.33 -9.25
C ARG A 48 12.31 15.62 -9.33
N LYS A 49 11.59 15.41 -8.24
CA LYS A 49 10.18 15.77 -8.13
C LYS A 49 10.00 17.27 -8.36
N GLN A 50 10.76 18.12 -7.68
CA GLN A 50 10.65 19.58 -7.86
C GLN A 50 10.94 19.98 -9.31
N GLN A 51 12.01 19.45 -9.90
CA GLN A 51 12.33 19.72 -11.31
C GLN A 51 11.23 19.28 -12.28
N LEU A 52 10.66 18.09 -12.08
CA LEU A 52 9.58 17.58 -12.93
C LEU A 52 8.30 18.42 -12.79
N VAL A 53 7.97 18.86 -11.57
CA VAL A 53 6.83 19.77 -11.35
C VAL A 53 7.07 21.14 -11.96
N ASP A 54 8.31 21.66 -11.93
CA ASP A 54 8.65 22.93 -12.57
C ASP A 54 8.55 22.84 -14.10
N LEU A 55 8.89 21.68 -14.68
CA LEU A 55 8.78 21.41 -16.12
C LEU A 55 7.34 21.11 -16.56
N PHE A 56 6.55 20.46 -15.70
CA PHE A 56 5.18 20.01 -15.97
C PHE A 56 4.22 20.38 -14.82
N PRO A 57 3.88 21.68 -14.64
CA PRO A 57 3.11 22.15 -13.47
C PRO A 57 1.71 21.53 -13.33
N GLU A 58 1.10 21.11 -14.43
CA GLU A 58 -0.19 20.43 -14.46
C GLU A 58 -0.15 19.07 -13.74
N HIS A 59 1.03 18.47 -13.57
CA HIS A 59 1.25 17.18 -12.91
C HIS A 59 1.61 17.30 -11.41
N HIS A 60 1.54 18.48 -10.81
CA HIS A 60 1.94 18.69 -9.40
C HIS A 60 1.20 17.80 -8.37
N ASN A 61 -0.03 17.37 -8.67
CA ASN A 61 -0.84 16.51 -7.80
C ASN A 61 -0.91 15.04 -8.25
N THR A 62 -0.26 14.68 -9.36
CA THR A 62 -0.30 13.28 -9.84
C THR A 62 0.60 12.38 -9.02
N SER A 63 0.41 11.07 -9.16
CA SER A 63 1.28 10.08 -8.51
C SER A 63 2.73 10.20 -8.97
N PHE A 64 3.65 9.69 -8.16
CA PHE A 64 5.06 9.55 -8.49
C PHE A 64 5.28 8.68 -9.72
N SER A 65 4.46 7.64 -9.91
CA SER A 65 4.53 6.80 -11.11
C SER A 65 4.23 7.56 -12.38
N VAL A 66 3.24 8.45 -12.38
CA VAL A 66 2.96 9.32 -13.53
C VAL A 66 4.08 10.34 -13.69
N LEU A 67 4.46 11.03 -12.60
CA LEU A 67 5.41 12.14 -12.64
C LEU A 67 6.81 11.71 -13.14
N PHE A 68 7.34 10.58 -12.66
CA PHE A 68 8.66 10.08 -13.03
C PHE A 68 8.69 9.37 -14.39
N GLU A 69 7.53 9.17 -15.04
CA GLU A 69 7.42 8.60 -16.39
C GLU A 69 7.11 9.66 -17.46
N LEU A 70 6.98 10.95 -17.10
CA LEU A 70 6.71 12.04 -18.05
C LEU A 70 7.84 12.25 -19.08
N ILE A 71 9.07 11.90 -18.71
CA ILE A 71 10.27 12.03 -19.53
C ILE A 71 11.19 10.84 -19.23
N ASP A 72 11.90 10.36 -20.24
CA ASP A 72 12.94 9.34 -20.05
C ASP A 72 13.96 9.83 -19.02
N TYR A 73 14.25 9.00 -18.02
CA TYR A 73 15.09 9.42 -16.90
C TYR A 73 16.52 9.78 -17.33
N ARG A 74 17.06 9.13 -18.37
CA ARG A 74 18.38 9.48 -18.92
C ARG A 74 18.33 10.87 -19.56
N GLU A 75 17.28 11.15 -20.33
CA GLU A 75 17.06 12.46 -20.93
C GLU A 75 16.91 13.56 -19.87
N LEU A 76 16.16 13.29 -18.80
CA LEU A 76 16.00 14.20 -17.67
C LEU A 76 17.36 14.56 -17.05
N ILE A 77 18.17 13.56 -16.69
CA ILE A 77 19.48 13.79 -16.07
C ILE A 77 20.42 14.57 -17.01
N GLN A 78 20.41 14.26 -18.32
CA GLN A 78 21.29 14.88 -19.31
C GLN A 78 20.92 16.34 -19.59
N ARG A 79 19.63 16.64 -19.75
CA ARG A 79 19.16 18.00 -20.08
C ARG A 79 19.07 18.90 -18.85
N TYR A 80 18.76 18.31 -17.70
CA TYR A 80 18.54 19.01 -16.44
C TYR A 80 19.39 18.38 -15.34
N PRO A 81 20.72 18.60 -15.35
CA PRO A 81 21.58 18.08 -14.30
C PRO A 81 21.12 18.60 -12.93
N ASN A 82 21.18 17.74 -11.91
CA ASN A 82 20.89 18.15 -10.54
C ASN A 82 22.02 19.08 -10.03
N THR A 83 21.76 19.78 -8.92
CA THR A 83 22.78 20.58 -8.20
C THR A 83 23.42 19.82 -7.04
N LEU A 84 23.25 18.50 -7.00
CA LEU A 84 23.79 17.63 -5.96
C LEU A 84 25.27 17.31 -6.24
N SER A 85 25.87 16.46 -5.40
CA SER A 85 27.30 16.15 -5.51
C SER A 85 27.65 15.38 -6.80
N GLU A 86 28.92 15.45 -7.21
CA GLU A 86 29.44 14.66 -8.35
C GLU A 86 29.19 13.15 -8.17
N GLU A 87 29.30 12.66 -6.93
CA GLU A 87 29.01 11.27 -6.59
C GLU A 87 27.56 10.88 -6.93
N ILE A 88 26.61 11.75 -6.57
CA ILE A 88 25.18 11.54 -6.85
C ILE A 88 24.91 11.63 -8.35
N ALA A 89 25.52 12.59 -9.06
CA ALA A 89 25.38 12.71 -10.50
C ALA A 89 25.87 11.44 -11.24
N LEU A 90 27.02 10.88 -10.83
CA LEU A 90 27.52 9.62 -11.37
C LEU A 90 26.61 8.44 -11.04
N LEU A 91 26.10 8.37 -9.81
CA LEU A 91 25.14 7.36 -9.40
C LEU A 91 23.87 7.40 -10.26
N GLU A 92 23.25 8.58 -10.40
CA GLU A 92 22.07 8.77 -11.22
C GLU A 92 22.30 8.41 -12.69
N GLN A 93 23.48 8.71 -13.24
CA GLN A 93 23.82 8.35 -14.61
C GLN A 93 23.80 6.82 -14.82
N ILE A 94 24.39 6.06 -13.90
CA ILE A 94 24.37 4.58 -13.96
C ILE A 94 22.94 4.07 -13.73
N VAL A 95 22.17 4.70 -12.83
CA VAL A 95 20.75 4.37 -12.62
C VAL A 95 19.97 4.56 -13.91
N GLY A 96 20.15 5.68 -14.62
CA GLY A 96 19.53 5.90 -15.92
C GLY A 96 19.86 4.80 -16.93
N GLU A 97 21.10 4.29 -16.95
CA GLU A 97 21.49 3.17 -17.81
C GLU A 97 20.83 1.83 -17.45
N CYS A 98 20.46 1.65 -16.18
CA CYS A 98 20.07 0.35 -15.63
C CYS A 98 18.59 0.22 -15.28
N TYR A 99 17.88 1.32 -15.00
CA TYR A 99 16.51 1.34 -14.51
C TYR A 99 15.67 2.36 -15.29
N SER A 100 14.36 2.19 -15.28
CA SER A 100 13.43 3.12 -15.92
C SER A 100 13.56 4.52 -15.32
N HIS A 101 13.66 4.59 -13.99
CA HIS A 101 13.84 5.82 -13.23
C HIS A 101 14.36 5.55 -11.81
N TRP A 102 14.72 6.61 -11.08
CA TRP A 102 15.22 6.57 -9.70
C TRP A 102 14.44 5.69 -8.72
N LEU A 103 13.11 5.74 -8.78
CA LEU A 103 12.25 5.08 -7.79
C LEU A 103 12.25 3.55 -7.93
N ASP A 104 12.50 3.03 -9.13
CA ASP A 104 12.70 1.59 -9.37
C ASP A 104 13.99 1.13 -8.70
N PHE A 105 15.07 1.91 -8.89
CA PHE A 105 16.34 1.62 -8.26
C PHE A 105 16.27 1.65 -6.73
N TRP A 106 15.60 2.65 -6.16
CA TRP A 106 15.35 2.70 -4.73
C TRP A 106 14.61 1.45 -4.24
N CYS A 107 13.51 1.08 -4.89
CA CYS A 107 12.74 -0.11 -4.53
C CYS A 107 13.61 -1.38 -4.52
N GLU A 108 14.39 -1.60 -5.58
CA GLU A 108 15.28 -2.76 -5.71
C GLU A 108 16.39 -2.79 -4.64
N CYS A 109 16.95 -1.63 -4.27
CA CYS A 109 17.90 -1.55 -3.17
C CYS A 109 17.29 -1.96 -1.82
N GLU A 110 16.05 -1.57 -1.53
CA GLU A 110 15.38 -1.95 -0.28
C GLU A 110 14.99 -3.44 -0.29
N ILE A 111 14.51 -3.97 -1.42
CA ILE A 111 14.26 -5.41 -1.59
C ILE A 111 15.55 -6.21 -1.34
N ALA A 112 16.66 -5.81 -1.98
CA ALA A 112 17.94 -6.50 -1.83
C ALA A 112 18.48 -6.42 -0.40
N THR A 113 18.31 -5.28 0.28
CA THR A 113 18.71 -5.13 1.69
C THR A 113 17.96 -6.11 2.58
N ILE A 114 16.64 -6.22 2.42
CA ILE A 114 15.83 -7.15 3.22
C ILE A 114 16.24 -8.59 2.94
N LYS A 115 16.34 -8.97 1.66
CA LYS A 115 16.71 -10.33 1.24
C LYS A 115 18.10 -10.75 1.73
N ALA A 116 19.05 -9.81 1.82
CA ALA A 116 20.38 -10.08 2.35
C ALA A 116 20.38 -10.34 3.86
N ASN A 117 19.51 -9.66 4.61
CA ASN A 117 19.40 -9.81 6.06
C ASN A 117 18.56 -11.03 6.48
N SER A 118 17.66 -11.50 5.61
CA SER A 118 16.68 -12.55 5.90
C SER A 118 17.16 -14.00 5.65
N VAL A 119 18.46 -14.23 5.45
CA VAL A 119 19.00 -15.58 5.21
C VAL A 119 19.19 -16.33 6.54
N ILE A 120 18.08 -16.67 7.20
CA ILE A 120 18.10 -17.44 8.46
C ILE A 120 18.21 -18.96 8.17
N ASP A 121 17.76 -19.42 7.00
CA ASP A 121 17.73 -20.84 6.63
C ASP A 121 17.76 -20.99 5.09
N THR A 122 18.63 -21.85 4.55
CA THR A 122 18.85 -21.98 3.09
C THR A 122 17.94 -23.01 2.42
N ALA A 123 17.20 -23.80 3.18
CA ALA A 123 16.28 -24.79 2.63
C ALA A 123 14.98 -24.10 2.16
N ALA A 124 14.86 -23.88 0.85
CA ALA A 124 13.61 -23.46 0.24
C ALA A 124 12.61 -24.62 0.26
N ASP A 125 11.54 -24.46 1.02
CA ASP A 125 10.44 -25.40 1.08
C ASP A 125 9.37 -25.06 0.05
N GLU A 126 8.76 -26.09 -0.56
CA GLU A 126 7.56 -25.89 -1.36
C GLU A 126 6.38 -25.45 -0.47
N ILE A 127 5.80 -24.30 -0.81
CA ILE A 127 4.69 -23.70 -0.05
C ILE A 127 3.37 -24.04 -0.74
N GLU A 128 2.64 -24.97 -0.16
CA GLU A 128 1.25 -25.21 -0.55
C GLU A 128 0.31 -24.20 0.08
N LEU A 129 -0.55 -23.60 -0.74
CA LEU A 129 -1.54 -22.59 -0.36
C LEU A 129 -2.95 -23.06 -0.74
N PRO A 130 -3.60 -23.91 0.08
CA PRO A 130 -4.95 -24.40 -0.18
C PRO A 130 -5.98 -23.26 -0.14
N LEU A 131 -7.12 -23.42 -0.82
CA LEU A 131 -8.20 -22.42 -0.84
C LEU A 131 -9.29 -22.80 0.18
N GLU A 132 -8.89 -22.93 1.43
CA GLU A 132 -9.72 -23.43 2.54
C GLU A 132 -9.57 -22.51 3.76
N ASP A 133 -10.68 -21.98 4.29
CA ASP A 133 -10.64 -20.93 5.32
C ASP A 133 -9.90 -21.46 6.57
N GLN A 134 -10.13 -22.72 6.95
CA GLN A 134 -9.50 -23.38 8.11
C GLN A 134 -7.99 -23.55 8.02
N ALA A 135 -7.39 -23.43 6.83
CA ALA A 135 -5.94 -23.52 6.65
C ALA A 135 -5.21 -22.24 7.07
N TYR A 136 -5.96 -21.17 7.39
CA TYR A 136 -5.42 -19.86 7.71
C TYR A 136 -5.98 -19.32 9.01
N TYR A 137 -5.29 -18.31 9.54
CA TYR A 137 -5.73 -17.56 10.71
C TYR A 137 -5.26 -16.11 10.60
N GLY A 138 -6.10 -15.19 11.08
CA GLY A 138 -5.77 -13.78 11.20
C GLY A 138 -5.19 -13.45 12.56
N LEU A 139 -4.21 -12.54 12.60
CA LEU A 139 -3.72 -11.90 13.82
C LEU A 139 -3.75 -10.38 13.67
N LEU A 140 -4.05 -9.69 14.77
CA LEU A 140 -3.81 -8.25 14.90
C LEU A 140 -2.65 -8.08 15.89
N ILE A 141 -1.52 -7.55 15.42
CA ILE A 141 -0.28 -7.39 16.18
C ILE A 141 -0.06 -5.90 16.41
N ASP A 142 -0.10 -5.43 17.66
CA ASP A 142 -0.07 -3.99 17.98
C ASP A 142 1.25 -3.28 17.68
N ASN A 143 2.38 -3.97 17.87
CA ASN A 143 3.73 -3.42 17.65
C ASN A 143 4.57 -4.47 16.91
N ILE A 144 4.50 -4.46 15.58
CA ILE A 144 5.17 -5.45 14.74
C ILE A 144 6.70 -5.38 14.82
N GLU A 145 7.24 -4.20 15.16
CA GLU A 145 8.67 -3.96 15.34
C GLU A 145 9.28 -4.81 16.45
N ASN A 146 8.47 -5.15 17.46
CA ASN A 146 8.83 -5.92 18.65
C ASN A 146 8.45 -7.41 18.54
N SER A 147 7.92 -7.84 17.39
CA SER A 147 7.49 -9.23 17.18
C SER A 147 8.64 -10.09 16.68
N ASP A 148 8.95 -11.15 17.41
CA ASP A 148 9.92 -12.18 17.02
C ASP A 148 9.31 -13.27 16.10
N LEU A 149 8.07 -13.06 15.62
CA LEU A 149 7.41 -14.04 14.76
C LEU A 149 8.17 -14.20 13.45
N LEU A 150 8.69 -15.42 13.23
CA LEU A 150 9.31 -15.82 11.98
C LEU A 150 8.27 -16.40 11.02
N VAL A 151 8.30 -15.94 9.77
CA VAL A 151 7.40 -16.38 8.71
C VAL A 151 8.14 -16.62 7.40
N THR A 152 7.50 -17.33 6.48
CA THR A 152 7.88 -17.36 5.06
C THR A 152 6.88 -16.57 4.23
N THR A 153 7.23 -16.26 2.99
CA THR A 153 6.29 -15.66 2.01
C THR A 153 6.25 -16.51 0.74
N PRO A 154 5.17 -16.45 -0.06
CA PRO A 154 5.10 -17.20 -1.31
C PRO A 154 6.18 -16.83 -2.35
N SER A 155 6.64 -15.58 -2.38
CA SER A 155 7.68 -15.09 -3.29
C SER A 155 9.10 -15.26 -2.74
N HIS A 156 9.25 -15.44 -1.43
CA HIS A 156 10.52 -15.64 -0.74
C HIS A 156 10.35 -16.70 0.36
N PRO A 157 10.63 -17.99 0.05
CA PRO A 157 10.35 -19.11 0.95
C PRO A 157 11.33 -19.23 2.13
N GLN A 158 12.32 -18.35 2.24
CA GLN A 158 13.22 -18.27 3.40
C GLN A 158 12.52 -17.62 4.60
N LYS A 159 12.88 -18.07 5.80
CA LYS A 159 12.34 -17.53 7.06
C LYS A 159 12.86 -16.13 7.31
N MET A 160 11.97 -15.20 7.66
CA MET A 160 12.31 -13.84 8.04
C MET A 160 11.41 -13.33 9.15
N LEU A 161 11.80 -12.24 9.81
CA LEU A 161 10.93 -11.60 10.80
C LEU A 161 9.67 -11.08 10.11
N ILE A 162 8.53 -11.14 10.78
CA ILE A 162 7.24 -10.72 10.21
C ILE A 162 7.26 -9.28 9.68
N LYS A 163 7.97 -8.36 10.34
CA LYS A 163 8.14 -6.97 9.88
C LYS A 163 8.89 -6.87 8.53
N GLU A 164 9.88 -7.75 8.33
CA GLU A 164 10.63 -7.85 7.08
C GLU A 164 9.74 -8.45 5.99
N ALA A 165 8.96 -9.49 6.32
CA ALA A 165 8.03 -10.11 5.38
C ALA A 165 6.93 -9.16 4.90
N ILE A 166 6.36 -8.35 5.79
CA ILE A 166 5.39 -7.31 5.45
C ILE A 166 6.04 -6.25 4.55
N THR A 167 7.24 -5.79 4.92
CA THR A 167 7.95 -4.76 4.15
C THR A 167 8.32 -5.26 2.75
N LEU A 168 8.83 -6.48 2.64
CA LEU A 168 9.14 -7.11 1.37
C LEU A 168 7.88 -7.29 0.52
N SER A 169 6.77 -7.77 1.12
CA SER A 169 5.50 -7.90 0.42
C SER A 169 4.98 -6.56 -0.10
N ASN A 170 5.11 -5.48 0.68
CA ASN A 170 4.73 -4.12 0.26
C ASN A 170 5.62 -3.63 -0.89
N LEU A 171 6.93 -3.85 -0.83
CA LEU A 171 7.87 -3.48 -1.90
C LEU A 171 7.55 -4.23 -3.21
N GLU A 172 7.43 -5.55 -3.16
CA GLU A 172 7.21 -6.37 -4.36
C GLU A 172 5.80 -6.17 -4.95
N LEU A 173 4.76 -6.08 -4.10
CA LEU A 173 3.38 -6.04 -4.58
C LEU A 173 2.87 -4.62 -4.83
N PHE A 174 3.05 -3.68 -3.91
CA PHE A 174 2.51 -2.32 -4.09
C PHE A 174 3.45 -1.42 -4.87
N ILE A 175 4.73 -1.39 -4.50
CA ILE A 175 5.66 -0.42 -5.07
C ILE A 175 6.10 -0.90 -6.45
N GLN A 176 6.67 -2.10 -6.55
CA GLN A 176 7.12 -2.65 -7.83
C GLN A 176 5.94 -3.10 -8.71
N GLY A 177 4.96 -3.83 -8.14
CA GLY A 177 3.84 -4.38 -8.91
C GLY A 177 2.80 -3.33 -9.35
N GLU A 178 2.43 -2.42 -8.45
CA GLU A 178 1.34 -1.46 -8.67
C GLU A 178 1.84 0.00 -8.77
N LYS A 179 3.16 0.22 -8.76
CA LYS A 179 3.81 1.54 -8.92
C LYS A 179 3.39 2.60 -7.89
N TRP A 180 3.07 2.21 -6.65
CA TRP A 180 2.77 3.12 -5.55
C TRP A 180 4.04 3.66 -4.87
N TYR A 181 4.87 4.38 -5.62
CA TYR A 181 6.18 4.85 -5.13
C TYR A 181 6.09 5.87 -3.99
N GLU A 182 4.93 6.49 -3.73
CA GLU A 182 4.69 7.33 -2.55
C GLU A 182 4.89 6.57 -1.24
N MET A 183 4.85 5.23 -1.27
CA MET A 183 5.12 4.39 -0.12
C MET A 183 6.61 4.28 0.23
N LEU A 184 7.53 4.56 -0.70
CA LEU A 184 8.99 4.44 -0.48
C LEU A 184 9.50 5.33 0.67
N PRO A 185 9.17 6.64 0.73
CA PRO A 185 9.50 7.48 1.89
C PRO A 185 8.88 7.00 3.22
N LEU A 186 7.85 6.15 3.15
CA LEU A 186 7.03 5.73 4.27
C LEU A 186 7.20 4.23 4.58
N LEU A 187 8.33 3.62 4.18
CA LEU A 187 8.60 2.19 4.41
C LEU A 187 8.64 1.83 5.89
N SER A 188 9.03 2.77 6.75
CA SER A 188 9.01 2.59 8.21
C SER A 188 7.63 2.13 8.72
N LEU A 189 6.53 2.61 8.13
CA LEU A 189 5.18 2.19 8.48
C LEU A 189 4.87 0.71 8.14
N SER A 190 5.66 0.07 7.27
CA SER A 190 5.59 -1.38 7.04
C SER A 190 6.30 -2.19 8.13
N GLN A 191 7.15 -1.55 8.92
CA GLN A 191 8.03 -2.18 9.90
C GLN A 191 7.61 -1.91 11.35
N MET A 192 6.69 -0.98 11.57
CA MET A 192 6.27 -0.54 12.91
C MET A 192 4.76 -0.39 13.05
N GLY A 193 4.32 -0.39 14.30
CA GLY A 193 2.93 -0.16 14.70
C GLY A 193 2.07 -1.39 14.52
N LYS A 194 0.76 -1.15 14.41
CA LYS A 194 -0.26 -2.19 14.43
C LYS A 194 -0.54 -2.73 13.05
N HIS A 195 -0.39 -4.04 12.86
CA HIS A 195 -0.61 -4.72 11.59
C HIS A 195 -1.58 -5.89 11.76
N PHE A 196 -2.50 -6.01 10.82
CA PHE A 196 -3.21 -7.26 10.56
C PHE A 196 -2.34 -8.14 9.66
N VAL A 197 -2.27 -9.43 9.98
CA VAL A 197 -1.62 -10.44 9.14
C VAL A 197 -2.54 -11.64 8.97
N LEU A 198 -2.60 -12.18 7.75
CA LEU A 198 -3.22 -13.46 7.45
C LEU A 198 -2.12 -14.48 7.20
N LEU A 199 -2.11 -15.52 8.03
CA LEU A 199 -1.07 -16.54 8.04
C LEU A 199 -1.68 -17.90 7.69
N LYS A 200 -0.97 -18.67 6.87
CA LYS A 200 -1.22 -20.11 6.74
C LYS A 200 -0.67 -20.81 7.98
N TYR A 201 -1.42 -21.75 8.55
CA TYR A 201 -0.88 -22.63 9.58
C TYR A 201 0.36 -23.38 9.08
N PRO A 202 1.38 -23.53 9.94
CA PRO A 202 2.57 -24.29 9.59
C PRO A 202 2.22 -25.77 9.40
N ASN A 203 2.77 -26.39 8.36
CA ASN A 203 2.85 -27.85 8.31
C ASN A 203 3.89 -28.29 9.36
N SER A 204 3.72 -29.46 9.98
CA SER A 204 4.55 -29.96 11.09
C SER A 204 6.04 -29.55 11.02
N GLY A 205 6.48 -28.73 11.98
CA GLY A 205 7.87 -28.27 12.11
C GLY A 205 8.28 -27.05 11.26
N LYS A 206 7.39 -26.49 10.45
CA LYS A 206 7.66 -25.33 9.58
C LYS A 206 7.24 -24.00 10.22
N ALA A 207 7.72 -22.88 9.66
CA ALA A 207 7.22 -21.55 9.98
C ALA A 207 5.86 -21.31 9.27
N PRO A 208 4.96 -20.48 9.84
CA PRO A 208 3.76 -20.06 9.14
C PRO A 208 4.10 -19.21 7.90
N THR A 209 3.20 -19.18 6.92
CA THR A 209 3.38 -18.40 5.69
C THR A 209 2.49 -17.17 5.69
N LEU A 210 3.09 -15.99 5.51
CA LEU A 210 2.37 -14.74 5.33
C LEU A 210 1.76 -14.68 3.92
N VAL A 211 0.42 -14.61 3.86
CA VAL A 211 -0.31 -14.51 2.57
C VAL A 211 -1.02 -13.18 2.38
N ALA A 212 -1.30 -12.44 3.45
CA ALA A 212 -1.80 -11.08 3.37
C ALA A 212 -1.43 -10.24 4.58
N SER A 213 -1.36 -8.92 4.40
CA SER A 213 -1.13 -7.98 5.49
C SER A 213 -1.87 -6.66 5.25
N MET A 214 -2.16 -5.94 6.33
CA MET A 214 -2.70 -4.57 6.30
C MET A 214 -2.15 -3.77 7.49
N LEU A 215 -1.83 -2.51 7.27
CA LEU A 215 -1.53 -1.56 8.34
C LEU A 215 -2.84 -1.08 8.96
N VAL A 216 -2.92 -1.08 10.30
CA VAL A 216 -4.07 -0.58 11.05
C VAL A 216 -3.62 0.58 11.92
N GLN A 217 -4.09 1.79 11.63
CA GLN A 217 -3.73 2.99 12.38
C GLN A 217 -4.86 3.41 13.29
N ASP A 218 -4.58 3.49 14.58
CA ASP A 218 -5.52 4.07 15.54
C ASP A 218 -5.68 5.57 15.33
N TRP A 219 -6.78 6.12 15.84
CA TRP A 219 -6.97 7.58 15.86
C TRP A 219 -5.83 8.33 16.58
N ALA A 220 -5.15 7.70 17.56
CA ALA A 220 -4.00 8.30 18.22
C ALA A 220 -2.89 8.71 17.22
N SER A 221 -2.81 8.00 16.09
CA SER A 221 -1.85 8.24 15.01
C SER A 221 -2.48 8.96 13.81
N ASN A 222 -3.59 9.71 14.00
CA ASN A 222 -4.30 10.38 12.90
C ASN A 222 -3.47 11.37 12.08
N GLN A 223 -2.35 11.85 12.63
CA GLN A 223 -1.40 12.74 11.95
C GLN A 223 -0.74 12.06 10.75
N THR A 224 -0.61 10.73 10.79
CA THR A 224 0.00 9.92 9.74
C THR A 224 -1.03 9.14 8.91
N TRP A 225 -2.32 9.49 9.02
CA TRP A 225 -3.37 8.82 8.25
C TRP A 225 -3.33 9.25 6.80
N LEU A 226 -3.36 8.28 5.89
CA LEU A 226 -3.25 8.53 4.46
C LEU A 226 -4.47 9.26 3.92
N SER A 227 -5.66 8.99 4.48
CA SER A 227 -6.92 9.69 4.15
C SER A 227 -6.82 11.20 4.29
N TYR A 228 -5.87 11.70 5.09
CA TYR A 228 -5.65 13.13 5.30
C TYR A 228 -4.36 13.66 4.69
N ALA A 229 -3.60 12.81 3.99
CA ALA A 229 -2.43 13.24 3.26
C ALA A 229 -2.85 14.14 2.07
N PRO A 230 -1.99 15.06 1.60
CA PRO A 230 -2.33 15.98 0.49
C PRO A 230 -2.86 15.25 -0.76
N GLN A 231 -2.36 14.05 -1.05
CA GLN A 231 -2.78 13.23 -2.19
C GLN A 231 -4.26 12.81 -2.10
N PHE A 232 -4.79 12.62 -0.89
CA PHE A 232 -6.15 12.16 -0.62
C PHE A 232 -7.11 13.28 -0.14
N SER A 233 -6.62 14.52 -0.12
CA SER A 233 -7.35 15.69 0.39
C SER A 233 -7.18 16.95 -0.47
N ASN A 234 -6.64 16.82 -1.68
CA ASN A 234 -6.51 17.94 -2.62
C ASN A 234 -7.85 18.32 -3.30
N PRO A 235 -7.92 19.47 -4.00
CA PRO A 235 -9.15 19.97 -4.63
C PRO A 235 -9.74 19.10 -5.76
N GLN A 236 -9.02 18.10 -6.29
CA GLN A 236 -9.54 17.19 -7.30
C GLN A 236 -10.52 16.16 -6.70
N TRP A 237 -10.50 15.97 -5.38
CA TRP A 237 -11.40 15.07 -4.69
C TRP A 237 -12.83 15.63 -4.62
N GLN A 238 -13.77 14.83 -5.09
CA GLN A 238 -15.19 15.16 -5.07
C GLN A 238 -15.83 14.57 -3.81
N PHE A 239 -16.55 15.40 -3.06
CA PHE A 239 -17.27 14.99 -1.86
C PHE A 239 -18.62 14.37 -2.22
N CYS A 240 -18.95 13.23 -1.61
CA CYS A 240 -20.16 12.47 -1.97
C CYS A 240 -20.64 11.52 -0.86
N LEU A 241 -20.63 11.98 0.40
CA LEU A 241 -21.19 11.18 1.50
C LEU A 241 -22.73 11.02 1.34
N PRO A 242 -23.26 9.80 1.20
CA PRO A 242 -24.71 9.58 1.09
C PRO A 242 -25.41 9.86 2.42
N ALA A 243 -26.71 10.20 2.35
CA ALA A 243 -27.53 10.50 3.54
C ALA A 243 -27.47 9.37 4.59
N GLN A 244 -27.56 8.12 4.13
CA GLN A 244 -27.44 6.92 4.98
C GLN A 244 -26.12 6.85 5.77
N GLY A 245 -25.04 7.46 5.28
CA GLY A 245 -23.76 7.53 6.01
C GLY A 245 -23.88 8.36 7.29
N TYR A 246 -24.63 9.46 7.25
CA TYR A 246 -24.94 10.26 8.44
C TYR A 246 -25.81 9.48 9.42
N ASP A 247 -26.79 8.72 8.92
CA ASP A 247 -27.64 7.87 9.75
C ASP A 247 -26.82 6.78 10.46
N VAL A 248 -25.90 6.11 9.73
CA VAL A 248 -24.96 5.16 10.34
C VAL A 248 -24.13 5.83 11.43
N PHE A 249 -23.55 7.00 11.17
CA PHE A 249 -22.77 7.71 12.19
C PHE A 249 -23.58 8.10 13.42
N SER A 250 -24.86 8.44 13.26
CA SER A 250 -25.75 8.76 14.38
C SER A 250 -26.00 7.53 15.28
N THR A 251 -26.15 6.35 14.69
CA THR A 251 -26.41 5.10 15.44
C THR A 251 -25.16 4.58 16.16
N LEU A 252 -23.97 4.76 15.58
CA LEU A 252 -22.71 4.28 16.16
C LEU A 252 -22.25 5.10 17.38
N SER A 253 -22.85 6.27 17.64
CA SER A 253 -22.54 7.13 18.80
C SER A 253 -21.05 7.48 18.93
N ILE A 254 -20.36 7.67 17.80
CA ILE A 254 -18.92 7.99 17.79
C ILE A 254 -18.61 9.50 17.80
N PHE A 255 -19.63 10.33 17.53
CA PHE A 255 -19.53 11.80 17.50
C PHE A 255 -20.28 12.46 18.65
N GLN A 256 -19.71 13.52 19.21
CA GLN A 256 -20.40 14.45 20.12
C GLN A 256 -19.95 15.90 19.84
N PRO A 257 -20.85 16.82 19.44
CA PRO A 257 -22.24 16.58 19.03
C PRO A 257 -22.31 15.72 17.75
N ALA A 258 -23.51 15.26 17.37
CA ALA A 258 -23.72 14.50 16.14
C ALA A 258 -23.17 15.24 14.91
N LEU A 259 -22.67 14.52 13.91
CA LEU A 259 -22.12 15.10 12.68
C LEU A 259 -23.24 15.78 11.86
N SER A 260 -23.04 17.04 11.48
CA SER A 260 -23.96 17.74 10.58
C SER A 260 -23.62 17.44 9.12
N LYS A 261 -24.60 17.63 8.22
CA LYS A 261 -24.35 17.59 6.78
C LYS A 261 -23.23 18.56 6.41
N CYS A 262 -22.32 18.09 5.58
CA CYS A 262 -21.18 18.84 5.04
C CYS A 262 -21.36 19.00 3.53
N ASP A 263 -20.84 20.09 2.97
CA ASP A 263 -20.93 20.39 1.54
C ASP A 263 -19.63 20.13 0.78
N SER A 264 -18.53 19.86 1.49
CA SER A 264 -17.22 19.61 0.91
C SER A 264 -16.39 18.64 1.73
N LEU A 265 -15.37 18.06 1.11
CA LEU A 265 -14.47 17.12 1.74
C LEU A 265 -13.60 17.77 2.83
N PRO A 266 -13.03 18.98 2.63
CA PRO A 266 -12.32 19.69 3.70
C PRO A 266 -13.23 19.99 4.90
N GLU A 267 -14.49 20.35 4.65
CA GLU A 267 -15.46 20.58 5.72
C GLU A 267 -15.74 19.30 6.50
N PHE A 268 -15.99 18.19 5.78
CA PHE A 268 -16.20 16.89 6.38
C PHE A 268 -15.00 16.45 7.23
N ASP A 269 -13.78 16.52 6.70
CA ASP A 269 -12.56 16.12 7.41
C ASP A 269 -12.35 16.95 8.69
N ARG A 270 -12.63 18.25 8.62
CA ARG A 270 -12.61 19.15 9.79
C ARG A 270 -13.66 18.75 10.83
N GLN A 271 -14.92 18.57 10.42
CA GLN A 271 -16.01 18.21 11.33
C GLN A 271 -15.80 16.83 11.94
N PHE A 272 -15.30 15.87 11.18
CA PHE A 272 -14.97 14.53 11.66
C PHE A 272 -13.96 14.62 12.80
N ARG A 273 -12.84 15.33 12.61
CA ARG A 273 -11.81 15.51 13.64
C ARG A 273 -12.31 16.25 14.88
N LEU A 274 -13.10 17.31 14.69
CA LEU A 274 -13.59 18.15 15.78
C LEU A 274 -14.64 17.43 16.64
N ARG A 275 -15.55 16.68 16.02
CA ARG A 275 -16.68 16.06 16.70
C ARG A 275 -16.42 14.63 17.17
N LEU A 276 -15.36 13.96 16.70
CA LEU A 276 -15.08 12.58 17.07
C LEU A 276 -14.75 12.48 18.56
N SER A 277 -15.68 11.91 19.33
CA SER A 277 -15.55 11.73 20.77
C SER A 277 -15.03 10.33 21.12
N ALA A 278 -15.48 9.30 20.40
CA ALA A 278 -15.07 7.91 20.62
C ALA A 278 -13.81 7.54 19.80
N LYS A 279 -12.70 8.23 20.06
CA LYS A 279 -11.45 8.12 19.29
C LYS A 279 -10.88 6.69 19.21
N ASN A 280 -11.04 5.90 20.28
CA ASN A 280 -10.57 4.51 20.34
C ASN A 280 -11.46 3.51 19.56
N ARG A 281 -12.57 3.97 18.97
CA ARG A 281 -13.48 3.13 18.17
C ARG A 281 -13.32 3.34 16.66
N VAL A 282 -12.36 4.15 16.26
CA VAL A 282 -12.09 4.47 14.86
C VAL A 282 -10.63 4.16 14.53
N CYS A 283 -10.42 3.50 13.40
CA CYS A 283 -9.11 3.27 12.82
C CYS A 283 -9.10 3.64 11.33
N GLU A 284 -7.91 3.65 10.76
CA GLU A 284 -7.69 3.60 9.33
C GLU A 284 -7.02 2.27 8.99
N VAL A 285 -7.46 1.61 7.92
CA VAL A 285 -6.84 0.42 7.36
C VAL A 285 -6.21 0.77 6.02
N LEU A 286 -4.94 0.43 5.84
CA LEU A 286 -4.17 0.73 4.63
C LEU A 286 -3.28 -0.44 4.22
N ARG A 287 -2.63 -0.31 3.06
CA ARG A 287 -1.59 -1.24 2.58
C ARG A 287 -2.06 -2.70 2.56
N PHE A 288 -3.19 -2.94 1.92
CA PHE A 288 -3.71 -4.31 1.76
C PHE A 288 -2.94 -5.11 0.70
N THR A 289 -1.92 -5.84 1.12
CA THR A 289 -1.17 -6.77 0.26
C THR A 289 -1.72 -8.18 0.31
N VAL A 290 -1.73 -8.85 -0.84
CA VAL A 290 -2.04 -10.28 -0.99
C VAL A 290 -1.04 -10.98 -1.89
N SER A 291 -0.49 -12.09 -1.43
CA SER A 291 0.54 -12.86 -2.12
C SER A 291 -0.05 -14.06 -2.86
N GLY A 292 0.73 -14.67 -3.77
CA GLY A 292 0.33 -15.86 -4.54
C GLY A 292 -0.09 -15.57 -5.98
N ASN A 293 -0.54 -16.61 -6.68
CA ASN A 293 -1.02 -16.50 -8.07
C ASN A 293 -2.38 -15.81 -8.17
N ALA A 294 -2.85 -15.51 -9.38
CA ALA A 294 -4.10 -14.76 -9.59
C ALA A 294 -5.33 -15.37 -8.88
N LYS A 295 -5.46 -16.71 -8.86
CA LYS A 295 -6.57 -17.39 -8.17
C LYS A 295 -6.45 -17.27 -6.65
N GLN A 296 -5.24 -17.43 -6.14
CA GLN A 296 -4.93 -17.30 -4.70
C GLN A 296 -5.13 -15.86 -4.21
N LYS A 297 -4.64 -14.86 -4.95
CA LYS A 297 -4.84 -13.44 -4.63
C LYS A 297 -6.32 -13.13 -4.45
N LEU A 298 -7.18 -13.60 -5.36
CA LEU A 298 -8.63 -13.40 -5.24
C LEU A 298 -9.22 -13.98 -3.96
N TYR A 299 -8.78 -15.18 -3.60
CA TYR A 299 -9.20 -15.88 -2.40
C TYR A 299 -8.71 -15.19 -1.13
N PHE A 300 -7.45 -14.78 -1.10
CA PHE A 300 -6.88 -14.06 0.04
C PHE A 300 -7.44 -12.65 0.18
N VAL A 301 -7.87 -12.01 -0.91
CA VAL A 301 -8.63 -10.75 -0.81
C VAL A 301 -9.91 -10.94 0.00
N TYR A 302 -10.68 -12.00 -0.28
CA TYR A 302 -11.88 -12.35 0.49
C TYR A 302 -11.53 -12.68 1.95
N LEU A 303 -10.60 -13.62 2.16
CA LEU A 303 -10.34 -14.17 3.48
C LEU A 303 -9.71 -13.14 4.42
N ALA A 304 -8.81 -12.30 3.92
CA ALA A 304 -8.21 -11.24 4.70
C ALA A 304 -9.22 -10.16 5.12
N GLN A 305 -10.16 -9.78 4.24
CA GLN A 305 -11.26 -8.87 4.60
C GLN A 305 -12.15 -9.48 5.69
N LYS A 306 -12.53 -10.76 5.52
CA LYS A 306 -13.33 -11.49 6.51
C LYS A 306 -12.65 -11.51 7.89
N GLU A 307 -11.37 -11.90 7.94
CA GLU A 307 -10.63 -12.02 9.19
C GLU A 307 -10.31 -10.66 9.83
N ILE A 308 -9.89 -9.65 9.06
CA ILE A 308 -9.60 -8.33 9.64
C ILE A 308 -10.86 -7.70 10.23
N ILE A 309 -12.00 -7.77 9.53
CA ILE A 309 -13.26 -7.22 10.04
C ILE A 309 -13.67 -7.92 11.33
N ARG A 310 -13.53 -9.24 11.40
CA ARG A 310 -13.79 -10.02 12.62
C ARG A 310 -12.91 -9.56 13.78
N LEU A 311 -11.60 -9.39 13.54
CA LEU A 311 -10.65 -8.95 14.56
C LEU A 311 -10.87 -7.50 14.99
N LEU A 312 -11.18 -6.60 14.06
CA LEU A 312 -11.53 -5.21 14.37
C LEU A 312 -12.82 -5.14 15.21
N CYS A 313 -13.80 -5.98 14.89
CA CYS A 313 -15.05 -6.08 15.66
C CYS A 313 -14.77 -6.55 17.10
N LEU A 314 -13.91 -7.56 17.27
CA LEU A 314 -13.50 -8.07 18.59
C LEU A 314 -12.69 -7.04 19.37
N ALA A 315 -11.84 -6.26 18.71
CA ALA A 315 -11.08 -5.16 19.31
C ALA A 315 -11.94 -3.93 19.66
N GLY A 316 -13.23 -3.93 19.30
CA GLY A 316 -14.19 -2.88 19.67
C GLY A 316 -14.23 -1.69 18.71
N TYR A 317 -13.60 -1.76 17.54
CA TYR A 317 -13.75 -0.74 16.51
C TYR A 317 -15.19 -0.76 15.96
N LYS A 318 -15.69 0.43 15.66
CA LYS A 318 -17.02 0.65 15.08
C LYS A 318 -16.94 1.07 13.62
N VAL A 319 -15.95 1.89 13.30
CA VAL A 319 -15.74 2.41 11.96
C VAL A 319 -14.27 2.29 11.58
N SER A 320 -13.99 1.85 10.36
CA SER A 320 -12.66 2.00 9.76
C SER A 320 -12.73 2.89 8.54
N LEU A 321 -11.76 3.78 8.38
CA LEU A 321 -11.49 4.43 7.10
C LEU A 321 -10.68 3.48 6.22
N PHE A 322 -10.95 3.50 4.92
CA PHE A 322 -10.25 2.71 3.93
C PHE A 322 -10.29 3.44 2.58
N ALA A 323 -9.18 3.45 1.85
CA ALA A 323 -9.11 4.00 0.50
C ALA A 323 -8.78 2.90 -0.51
N THR A 324 -9.52 2.84 -1.62
CA THR A 324 -9.27 1.83 -2.65
C THR A 324 -9.73 2.26 -4.03
N ALA A 325 -9.01 1.81 -5.04
CA ALA A 325 -9.41 1.84 -6.44
C ALA A 325 -9.70 0.43 -6.98
N GLN A 326 -9.58 -0.63 -6.14
CA GLN A 326 -9.68 -2.01 -6.60
C GLN A 326 -11.14 -2.37 -6.95
N PRO A 327 -11.47 -2.60 -8.24
CA PRO A 327 -12.86 -2.81 -8.64
C PRO A 327 -13.47 -4.05 -7.98
N PHE A 328 -12.66 -5.07 -7.73
CA PHE A 328 -13.14 -6.31 -7.15
C PHE A 328 -13.64 -6.13 -5.70
N ILE A 329 -12.97 -5.30 -4.90
CA ILE A 329 -13.40 -4.95 -3.53
C ILE A 329 -14.65 -4.06 -3.59
N LEU A 330 -14.62 -3.04 -4.45
CA LEU A 330 -15.73 -2.10 -4.62
C LEU A 330 -17.02 -2.81 -5.03
N ASN A 331 -16.94 -3.70 -6.01
CA ASN A 331 -18.09 -4.45 -6.53
C ASN A 331 -18.69 -5.38 -5.47
N PHE A 332 -17.87 -5.94 -4.58
CA PHE A 332 -18.38 -6.71 -3.44
C PHE A 332 -19.14 -5.79 -2.48
N TYR A 333 -18.57 -4.65 -2.10
CA TYR A 333 -19.23 -3.74 -1.17
C TYR A 333 -20.51 -3.10 -1.72
N GLN A 334 -20.62 -2.92 -3.03
CA GLN A 334 -21.86 -2.50 -3.67
C GLN A 334 -22.95 -3.58 -3.63
N SER A 335 -22.57 -4.86 -3.53
CA SER A 335 -23.51 -5.99 -3.54
C SER A 335 -24.09 -6.35 -2.16
N ILE A 336 -23.54 -5.78 -1.08
CA ILE A 336 -23.96 -6.04 0.29
C ILE A 336 -24.80 -4.87 0.82
N GLU A 337 -25.28 -4.98 2.08
CA GLU A 337 -26.15 -3.98 2.69
C GLU A 337 -25.57 -2.55 2.59
N HIS A 338 -26.39 -1.57 2.20
CA HIS A 338 -25.98 -0.18 1.95
C HIS A 338 -25.46 0.57 3.19
N ASN A 339 -25.69 0.06 4.38
CA ASN A 339 -25.20 0.58 5.67
C ASN A 339 -23.89 -0.12 6.12
N ALA A 340 -23.44 -1.17 5.42
CA ALA A 340 -22.21 -1.89 5.69
C ALA A 340 -20.99 -1.10 5.21
N TYR A 341 -21.12 -0.49 4.03
CA TYR A 341 -20.07 0.29 3.38
C TYR A 341 -20.66 1.54 2.75
N PHE A 342 -19.93 2.65 2.86
CA PHE A 342 -20.27 3.89 2.18
C PHE A 342 -19.00 4.69 1.88
N TYR A 343 -18.96 5.31 0.70
CA TYR A 343 -17.90 6.23 0.33
C TYR A 343 -18.31 7.67 0.67
N PHE A 344 -17.32 8.53 0.86
CA PHE A 344 -17.53 9.95 1.17
C PHE A 344 -16.72 10.90 0.28
N GLY A 345 -15.78 10.35 -0.50
CA GLY A 345 -15.18 11.08 -1.60
C GLY A 345 -14.60 10.15 -2.66
N TYR A 346 -14.40 10.68 -3.86
CA TYR A 346 -13.66 10.00 -4.93
C TYR A 346 -12.78 10.97 -5.73
N CYS A 347 -11.74 10.43 -6.34
CA CYS A 347 -10.85 11.16 -7.24
C CYS A 347 -10.29 10.22 -8.31
N ASP A 348 -10.15 10.70 -9.53
CA ASP A 348 -9.27 10.09 -10.53
C ASP A 348 -7.87 10.66 -10.32
N LEU A 349 -7.07 10.00 -9.48
CA LEU A 349 -5.75 10.51 -9.06
C LEU A 349 -4.75 10.64 -10.22
N ASN A 350 -4.94 9.85 -11.27
CA ASN A 350 -3.99 9.71 -12.37
C ASN A 350 -4.55 10.20 -13.71
N ASN A 351 -5.76 10.79 -13.71
CA ASN A 351 -6.49 11.21 -14.92
C ASN A 351 -6.60 10.09 -15.98
N ASN A 352 -6.75 8.83 -15.54
CA ASN A 352 -6.76 7.66 -16.41
C ASN A 352 -8.14 6.98 -16.49
N GLY A 353 -9.17 7.61 -15.92
CA GLY A 353 -10.54 7.12 -15.82
C GLY A 353 -10.80 6.20 -14.62
N ILE A 354 -9.77 5.84 -13.83
CA ILE A 354 -9.92 4.95 -12.68
C ILE A 354 -10.14 5.78 -11.41
N LYS A 355 -11.35 5.68 -10.85
CA LYS A 355 -11.70 6.37 -9.60
C LYS A 355 -11.15 5.62 -8.39
N THR A 356 -10.42 6.35 -7.55
CA THR A 356 -10.10 5.95 -6.17
C THR A 356 -11.16 6.51 -5.24
N TYR A 357 -11.64 5.70 -4.30
CA TYR A 357 -12.68 6.09 -3.34
C TYR A 357 -12.11 6.13 -1.92
N ARG A 358 -12.53 7.13 -1.15
CA ARG A 358 -12.37 7.21 0.31
C ARG A 358 -13.65 6.75 0.97
N CYS A 359 -13.54 5.76 1.84
CA CYS A 359 -14.67 4.97 2.29
C CYS A 359 -14.62 4.64 3.77
N PHE A 360 -15.77 4.22 4.27
CA PHE A 360 -15.95 3.71 5.61
C PHE A 360 -16.46 2.27 5.59
N TRP A 361 -15.88 1.46 6.48
CA TRP A 361 -16.44 0.20 6.91
C TRP A 361 -17.24 0.40 8.19
N ASN A 362 -18.52 0.03 8.17
CA ASN A 362 -19.27 -0.23 9.38
C ASN A 362 -18.93 -1.65 9.87
N ILE A 363 -18.00 -1.72 10.81
CA ILE A 363 -17.33 -2.97 11.20
C ILE A 363 -18.33 -4.03 11.66
N GLU A 364 -19.35 -3.63 12.43
CA GLU A 364 -20.32 -4.58 12.97
C GLU A 364 -21.21 -5.19 11.87
N ILE A 365 -21.66 -4.36 10.92
CA ILE A 365 -22.54 -4.81 9.84
C ILE A 365 -21.74 -5.67 8.84
N ILE A 366 -20.55 -5.24 8.43
CA ILE A 366 -19.69 -6.04 7.55
C ILE A 366 -19.32 -7.38 8.21
N ASN A 367 -19.09 -7.41 9.53
CA ASN A 367 -18.82 -8.65 10.24
C ASN A 367 -20.01 -9.62 10.17
N LYS A 368 -21.24 -9.12 10.35
CA LYS A 368 -22.47 -9.93 10.19
C LYS A 368 -22.59 -10.48 8.77
N VAL A 369 -22.28 -9.67 7.76
CA VAL A 369 -22.26 -10.10 6.35
C VAL A 369 -21.24 -11.23 6.15
N PHE A 370 -19.99 -11.08 6.60
CA PHE A 370 -18.96 -12.10 6.44
C PHE A 370 -19.19 -13.38 7.24
N ASN A 371 -20.00 -13.36 8.31
CA ASN A 371 -20.41 -14.56 9.03
C ASN A 371 -21.32 -15.48 8.19
N HIS A 372 -21.91 -14.97 7.11
CA HIS A 372 -22.84 -15.70 6.25
C HIS A 372 -22.36 -15.84 4.79
N ILE A 373 -21.18 -15.31 4.47
CA ILE A 373 -20.62 -15.33 3.12
C ILE A 373 -19.40 -16.26 3.09
N TYR A 374 -19.44 -17.23 2.18
CA TYR A 374 -18.29 -18.03 1.80
C TYR A 374 -17.66 -17.51 0.51
N PHE A 375 -16.48 -18.02 0.15
CA PHE A 375 -15.74 -17.55 -1.02
C PHE A 375 -16.54 -17.64 -2.34
N LEU A 376 -17.38 -18.67 -2.51
CA LEU A 376 -18.20 -18.81 -3.72
C LEU A 376 -19.27 -17.72 -3.80
N ASP A 377 -19.93 -17.40 -2.68
CA ASP A 377 -20.93 -16.34 -2.60
C ASP A 377 -20.29 -14.98 -2.87
N TYR A 378 -19.12 -14.74 -2.26
CA TYR A 378 -18.32 -13.54 -2.48
C TYR A 378 -17.96 -13.35 -3.96
N LYS A 379 -17.51 -14.41 -4.64
CA LYS A 379 -17.26 -14.39 -6.10
C LYS A 379 -18.53 -14.15 -6.91
N TYR A 380 -19.66 -14.74 -6.51
CA TYR A 380 -20.92 -14.57 -7.21
C TYR A 380 -21.41 -13.12 -7.10
N ALA A 381 -21.35 -12.54 -5.90
CA ALA A 381 -21.76 -11.18 -5.61
C ALA A 381 -20.98 -10.17 -6.48
N VAL A 382 -19.66 -10.30 -6.54
CA VAL A 382 -18.83 -9.44 -7.41
C VAL A 382 -19.18 -9.57 -8.90
N ARG A 383 -19.52 -10.78 -9.36
CA ARG A 383 -19.90 -11.01 -10.76
C ARG A 383 -21.25 -10.37 -11.10
N GLN A 384 -22.19 -10.33 -10.17
CA GLN A 384 -23.51 -9.73 -10.41
C GLN A 384 -23.42 -8.20 -10.46
N SER A 385 -22.65 -7.57 -9.56
CA SER A 385 -22.45 -6.11 -9.60
C SER A 385 -21.85 -5.63 -10.92
N ARG A 386 -20.90 -6.40 -11.49
CA ARG A 386 -20.33 -6.09 -12.81
C ARG A 386 -21.36 -6.07 -13.94
N LYS A 387 -22.37 -6.95 -13.85
CA LYS A 387 -23.43 -7.01 -14.87
C LYS A 387 -24.37 -5.82 -14.75
N LEU A 388 -24.69 -5.40 -13.53
CA LEU A 388 -25.51 -4.21 -13.28
C LEU A 388 -24.81 -2.95 -13.80
N ASP A 389 -23.51 -2.79 -13.52
CA ASP A 389 -22.71 -1.66 -14.04
C ASP A 389 -22.62 -1.64 -15.59
N SER A 390 -22.62 -2.82 -16.24
CA SER A 390 -22.62 -2.89 -17.71
C SER A 390 -23.98 -2.57 -18.33
N VAL A 391 -25.07 -2.96 -17.66
CA VAL A 391 -26.43 -2.70 -18.14
C VAL A 391 -26.81 -1.24 -17.92
N GLU A 392 -26.46 -0.64 -16.78
CA GLU A 392 -26.66 0.81 -16.57
C GLU A 392 -25.86 1.64 -17.58
N LYS A 393 -24.67 1.20 -18.00
CA LYS A 393 -23.92 1.89 -19.07
C LYS A 393 -24.58 1.78 -20.45
N GLU A 394 -25.36 0.74 -20.72
CA GLU A 394 -26.07 0.56 -22.00
C GLU A 394 -27.41 1.32 -22.04
N GLU A 395 -28.03 1.60 -20.89
CA GLU A 395 -29.27 2.40 -20.82
C GLU A 395 -29.06 3.92 -20.94
N TYR A 396 -27.80 4.40 -20.91
CA TYR A 396 -27.43 5.81 -21.08
C TYR A 396 -26.65 6.10 -22.39
N VAL A 397 -26.73 5.23 -23.40
CA VAL A 397 -26.18 5.49 -24.76
C VAL A 397 -27.25 6.01 -25.71
#